data_AF-A0A0E3BXL6-F1
#
_entry.id   AF-A0A0E3BXL6-F1
#
_cell.length_a   1.000
_cell.length_b   1.000
_cell.length_c   1.000
_cell.angle_alpha   90.00
_cell.angle_beta   90.00
_cell.angle_gamma   90.00
#
_symmetry.space_group_name_H-M   'P 1'
#
loop_
_entity.id
_entity.type
_entity.pdbx_description
1 polymer ?
#
loop_
_entity_poly.entity_id
_entity_poly.type
_entity_poly.pdbx_seq_one_letter_code
_entity_poly.pdbx_strand_id
1 'polypeptide(L)' 'MSCDLKSAGVDQVQRAIKAGGTLDAMSTSFYSGGYTYTHVLNTKRGTQYRVSDWVVRACTGEGKKAAAQRN' A
#
# COMPACT_ATOMS: atom_id res chain seq x y z
N MET A 1 -17.80 -16.84 0.35
CA MET A 1 -16.58 -16.47 -0.41
C MET A 1 -15.91 -15.31 0.30
N SER A 2 -14.89 -15.57 1.11
CA SER A 2 -14.10 -14.49 1.69
C SER A 2 -13.21 -13.92 0.59
N CYS A 3 -13.45 -12.67 0.20
CA CYS A 3 -12.60 -11.92 -0.71
C CYS A 3 -11.34 -11.50 0.05
N ASP A 4 -10.48 -12.46 0.37
CA ASP A 4 -9.18 -12.23 1.00
C ASP A 4 -8.21 -11.74 -0.07
N LEU A 5 -8.26 -10.42 -0.33
CA LEU A 5 -7.25 -9.75 -1.13
C LEU A 5 -5.87 -10.05 -0.53
N LYS A 6 -4.97 -10.56 -1.37
CA LYS A 6 -3.59 -10.87 -0.99
C LYS A 6 -2.87 -9.58 -0.59
N SER A 7 -2.01 -9.65 0.43
CA SER A 7 -1.13 -8.55 0.82
C SER A 7 0.04 -8.43 -0.16
N ALA A 8 0.47 -7.20 -0.43
CA ALA A 8 1.64 -6.91 -1.27
C ALA A 8 2.78 -6.30 -0.46
N GLY A 9 4.01 -6.79 -0.70
CA GLY A 9 5.23 -6.23 -0.12
C GLY A 9 5.77 -5.02 -0.88
N VAL A 10 6.79 -4.35 -0.32
CA VAL A 10 7.42 -3.13 -0.87
C VAL A 10 7.85 -3.30 -2.33
N ASP A 11 8.58 -4.37 -2.65
CA ASP A 11 9.03 -4.62 -4.02
C ASP A 11 7.88 -4.80 -5.02
N GLN A 12 6.80 -5.46 -4.59
CA GLN A 12 5.63 -5.70 -5.44
C GLN A 12 4.88 -4.40 -5.71
N VAL A 13 4.68 -3.58 -4.67
CA VAL A 13 4.04 -2.27 -4.78
C VAL A 13 4.88 -1.34 -5.65
N GLN A 14 6.19 -1.25 -5.42
CA GLN A 14 7.08 -0.39 -6.19
C GLN A 14 7.14 -0.78 -7.67
N ARG A 15 7.22 -2.09 -7.96
CA ARG A 15 7.17 -2.59 -9.35
C ARG A 15 5.82 -2.30 -10.01
N ALA A 16 4.73 -2.49 -9.29
CA ALA A 16 3.39 -2.24 -9.82
C ALA A 16 3.18 -0.75 -10.11
N ILE A 17 3.58 0.15 -9.21
CA ILE A 17 3.55 1.61 -9.43
C ILE A 17 4.39 1.98 -10.65
N LYS A 18 5.63 1.47 -10.75
CA LYS A 18 6.50 1.71 -11.92
C LYS A 18 5.89 1.21 -13.23
N ALA A 19 5.09 0.14 -13.18
CA ALA A 19 4.35 -0.39 -14.32
C ALA A 19 3.04 0.38 -14.64
N GLY A 20 2.71 1.43 -13.86
CA GLY A 20 1.51 2.25 -14.03
C GLY A 20 0.32 1.82 -13.16
N GLY A 21 0.55 1.08 -12.08
CA GLY A 21 -0.45 0.81 -11.04
C GLY A 21 -0.63 2.00 -10.10
N THR A 22 -1.78 2.07 -9.43
CA THR A 22 -2.15 3.13 -8.49
C THR A 22 -2.31 2.59 -7.07
N LEU A 23 -2.07 3.44 -6.08
CA LEU A 23 -2.44 3.18 -4.69
C LEU A 23 -3.65 4.02 -4.35
N ASP A 24 -4.70 3.37 -3.88
CA ASP A 24 -5.95 4.01 -3.48
C ASP A 24 -6.15 3.81 -1.97
N ALA A 25 -6.42 4.90 -1.26
CA ALA A 25 -6.68 4.86 0.17
C ALA A 25 -7.99 4.10 0.45
N MET A 26 -7.95 3.20 1.42
CA MET A 26 -9.14 2.47 1.87
C MET A 26 -10.02 3.39 2.71
N SER A 27 -11.34 3.23 2.58
CA SER A 27 -12.32 3.94 3.42
C SER A 27 -12.21 3.58 4.91
N THR A 28 -11.71 2.38 5.22
CA THR A 28 -11.51 1.91 6.58
C THR A 28 -10.22 1.12 6.65
N SER A 29 -9.35 1.50 7.58
CA SER A 29 -8.14 0.75 7.87
C SER A 29 -8.46 -0.42 8.80
N PHE A 30 -7.69 -1.50 8.70
CA PHE A 30 -7.86 -2.65 9.58
C PHE A 30 -6.53 -3.30 9.91
N TYR A 31 -6.43 -3.90 11.09
CA TYR A 31 -5.23 -4.58 11.56
C TYR A 31 -5.32 -6.09 11.30
N SER A 32 -4.28 -6.66 10.70
CA SER A 32 -4.20 -8.10 10.46
C SER A 32 -2.74 -8.55 10.38
N GLY A 33 -2.43 -9.68 11.05
CA GLY A 33 -1.13 -10.34 10.95
C GLY A 33 0.07 -9.47 11.33
N GLY A 34 -0.09 -8.52 12.26
CA GLY A 34 0.99 -7.62 12.66
C GLY A 34 1.01 -6.25 11.96
N TYR A 35 0.15 -6.03 10.97
CA TYR A 35 0.20 -4.84 10.10
C TYR A 35 -1.16 -4.17 9.98
N THR A 36 -1.15 -2.84 9.87
CA THR A 36 -2.33 -2.03 9.56
C THR A 36 -2.43 -1.81 8.06
N TYR A 37 -3.51 -2.27 7.44
CA TYR A 37 -3.82 -2.07 6.03
C TYR A 37 -4.61 -0.79 5.85
N THR A 38 -4.09 0.11 5.00
CA THR A 38 -4.66 1.44 4.78
C THR A 38 -4.92 1.73 3.31
N HIS A 39 -4.29 0.98 2.39
CA HIS A 39 -4.39 1.22 0.96
C HIS A 39 -4.61 -0.07 0.18
N VAL A 40 -5.14 0.07 -1.04
CA VAL A 40 -5.21 -0.98 -2.05
C VAL A 40 -4.36 -0.59 -3.24
N LEU A 41 -3.47 -1.49 -3.65
CA LEU A 41 -2.74 -1.39 -4.90
C LEU A 41 -3.62 -1.93 -6.03
N ASN A 42 -3.94 -1.05 -6.98
CA ASN A 42 -4.55 -1.40 -8.25
C ASN A 42 -3.46 -1.54 -9.31
N THR A 43 -3.19 -2.76 -9.76
CA THR A 43 -2.22 -2.98 -10.84
C THR A 43 -2.83 -2.63 -12.20
N LYS A 44 -1.98 -2.30 -13.19
CA LYS A 44 -2.41 -2.07 -14.59
C LYS A 44 -3.23 -3.23 -15.18
N ARG A 45 -3.05 -4.44 -14.66
CA ARG A 45 -3.78 -5.65 -15.10
C ARG A 45 -5.14 -5.84 -14.40
N GLY A 46 -5.55 -4.91 -13.53
CA GLY A 46 -6.80 -4.98 -12.79
C GLY A 46 -6.76 -5.82 -11.51
N THR A 47 -5.61 -6.42 -11.17
CA THR A 47 -5.46 -7.14 -9.91
C THR A 47 -5.30 -6.16 -8.75
N GLN A 48 -6.02 -6.42 -7.67
CA GLN A 48 -6.00 -5.64 -6.45
C GLN A 48 -5.25 -6.36 -5.34
N TYR A 49 -4.44 -5.61 -4.61
CA TYR A 49 -3.72 -6.11 -3.44
C TYR A 49 -3.88 -5.15 -2.27
N ARG A 50 -3.99 -5.68 -1.06
CA ARG A 50 -3.98 -4.84 0.14
C ARG A 50 -2.56 -4.44 0.48
N VAL A 51 -2.38 -3.20 0.89
CA VAL A 51 -1.09 -2.63 1.23
C VAL A 51 -1.14 -2.04 2.64
N SER A 52 -0.16 -2.42 3.44
CA SER A 52 -0.03 -1.90 4.79
C SER A 52 0.55 -0.50 4.81
N ASP A 53 0.21 0.28 5.84
CA ASP A 53 0.72 1.62 6.08
C ASP A 53 2.25 1.69 5.96
N TRP A 54 2.93 0.71 6.58
CA TRP A 54 4.39 0.61 6.52
C TRP A 54 4.91 0.48 5.08
N VAL A 55 4.27 -0.36 4.26
CA VAL A 55 4.66 -0.54 2.86
C VAL A 55 4.38 0.73 2.06
N VAL A 56 3.23 1.38 2.27
CA VAL A 56 2.90 2.66 1.63
C VAL A 56 3.97 3.71 1.93
N ARG A 57 4.36 3.84 3.21
CA ARG A 57 5.40 4.79 3.66
C ARG A 57 6.77 4.49 3.06
N ALA A 58 7.12 3.22 2.90
CA ALA A 58 8.36 2.78 2.26
C ALA A 58 8.37 3.08 0.74
N CYS A 59 7.24 2.89 0.06
CA CYS A 59 7.14 3.08 -1.41
C CYS A 59 6.98 4.55 -1.83
N THR A 60 6.18 5.32 -1.10
CA THR A 60 5.91 6.75 -1.41
C THR A 60 6.99 7.68 -0.86
N GLY A 61 7.81 7.18 0.06
CA GLY A 61 8.73 8.02 0.82
C GLY A 61 8.00 8.99 1.76
N GLU A 62 6.70 8.85 2.02
CA GLU A 62 6.02 9.63 3.06
C GLU A 62 6.59 9.38 4.46
N GLY A 63 7.21 8.21 4.68
CA GLY A 63 8.06 7.97 5.85
C GLY A 63 9.24 8.95 5.96
N LYS A 64 9.76 9.47 4.84
CA LYS A 64 10.79 10.53 4.83
C LYS A 64 10.19 11.94 4.87
N LYS A 65 8.99 12.19 4.32
CA LYS A 65 8.34 13.51 4.41
C LYS A 65 7.82 13.84 5.81
N ALA A 66 7.30 12.86 6.56
CA ALA A 66 6.88 13.07 7.95
C ALA A 66 8.03 13.44 8.90
N ALA A 67 9.27 13.03 8.59
CA ALA A 67 10.47 13.44 9.34
C ALA A 67 11.02 14.81 8.93
N ALA A 68 10.72 15.27 7.71
CA ALA A 68 11.19 16.55 7.16
C ALA A 68 10.22 17.73 7.40
N GLN A 69 9.00 17.46 7.88
CA GLN A 69 7.98 18.48 8.14
C GLN A 69 7.78 18.75 9.65
N ARG A 70 8.89 18.77 10.39
CA ARG A 70 9.02 19.42 11.70
C ARG A 70 10.00 20.59 11.53
N ASN A 71 9.51 21.69 10.98
CA ASN A 71 10.13 23.02 11.12
C ASN A 71 9.17 23.89 11.91
#